data_AF-A0A8C0GX08-F1
#
_entry.id   AF-A0A8C0GX08-F1
#
_cell.length_a   1.000
_cell.length_b   1.000
_cell.length_c   1.000
_cell.angle_alpha   90.00
_cell.angle_beta   90.00
_cell.angle_gamma   90.00
#
_symmetry.space_group_name_H-M   'P 1'
#
loop_
_entity.id
_entity.type
_entity.pdbx_description
1 polymer ?
#
loop_
_entity_poly.entity_id
_entity_poly.type
_entity_poly.pdbx_seq_one_letter_code
_entity_poly.pdbx_strand_id
1 'polypeptide(L)'
;MTVLLGKDRSPLFVNGLTLGGQKCSVIRDNLMVDGEFTMDLRTKSVKGEPTFNITISRTARTLVVLMGKEGVVTNFIDASSLQVCS
;
A
#
# COMPACT_ATOMS: atom_id res chain seq x y z
N MET A 1 8.76 12.34 9.88
CA MET A 1 9.44 11.86 8.65
C MET A 1 8.44 10.99 7.90
N THR A 2 8.01 11.41 6.70
CA THR A 2 6.95 10.74 5.93
C THR A 2 7.50 9.47 5.29
N VAL A 3 7.31 8.32 5.94
CA VAL A 3 7.93 7.03 5.54
C VAL A 3 7.54 6.62 4.11
N LEU A 4 6.29 6.87 3.69
CA LEU A 4 5.80 6.50 2.36
C LEU A 4 6.49 7.26 1.21
N LEU A 5 6.83 8.53 1.44
CA LEU A 5 7.49 9.42 0.46
C LEU A 5 8.99 9.59 0.77
N GLY A 6 9.52 8.76 1.66
CA GLY A 6 10.94 8.77 2.01
C GLY A 6 11.81 8.40 0.81
N LYS A 7 13.00 9.01 0.75
CA LYS A 7 14.03 8.63 -0.25
C LYS A 7 14.56 7.23 0.01
N ASP A 8 14.77 6.88 1.27
CA ASP A 8 15.19 5.54 1.66
C ASP A 8 13.96 4.64 1.82
N ARG A 9 13.90 3.61 0.97
CA ARG A 9 12.79 2.66 0.87
C ARG A 9 13.17 1.29 1.42
N SER A 10 14.45 1.02 1.69
CA SER A 10 14.92 -0.26 2.24
C SER A 10 14.27 -0.63 3.59
N PRO A 11 14.03 0.31 4.53
CA PRO A 11 13.39 0.00 5.80
C PRO A 11 11.95 -0.53 5.66
N LEU A 12 11.26 -0.20 4.57
CA LEU A 12 9.89 -0.64 4.32
C LEU A 12 9.80 -2.16 4.19
N PHE A 13 10.79 -2.79 3.55
CA PHE A 13 10.81 -4.23 3.33
C PHE A 13 11.21 -5.01 4.58
N VAL A 14 12.13 -4.46 5.40
CA VAL A 14 12.64 -5.12 6.60
C VAL A 14 11.68 -4.96 7.78
N ASN A 15 11.26 -3.73 8.06
CA ASN A 15 10.46 -3.42 9.24
C ASN A 15 8.95 -3.40 8.96
N GLY A 16 8.57 -3.36 7.68
CA GLY A 16 7.20 -3.02 7.29
C GLY A 16 6.89 -1.55 7.56
N LEU A 17 5.60 -1.22 7.53
CA LEU A 17 5.11 0.11 7.87
C LEU A 17 3.82 0.00 8.66
N THR A 18 3.39 1.11 9.25
CA THR A 18 2.12 1.18 9.99
C THR A 18 1.21 2.23 9.36
N LEU A 19 -0.01 1.84 8.96
CA LEU A 19 -1.05 2.73 8.47
C LEU A 19 -2.14 2.85 9.52
N GLY A 20 -2.37 4.05 10.06
CA GLY A 20 -3.44 4.27 11.05
C GLY A 20 -3.35 3.35 12.28
N GLY A 21 -2.14 2.94 12.69
CA GLY A 21 -1.92 1.98 13.79
C GLY A 21 -1.90 0.50 13.36
N GLN A 22 -2.33 0.17 12.14
CA GLN A 22 -2.29 -1.19 11.61
C GLN A 22 -0.92 -1.50 10.98
N LYS A 23 -0.25 -2.55 11.45
CA LYS A 23 1.00 -3.03 10.85
C LYS A 23 0.75 -3.66 9.48
N CYS A 24 1.60 -3.34 8.53
CA CYS A 24 1.55 -3.82 7.15
C CYS A 24 2.93 -4.29 6.68
N SER A 25 2.96 -5.29 5.81
CA SER A 25 4.12 -5.69 5.00
C SER A 25 3.98 -5.15 3.59
N VAL A 26 5.08 -4.67 3.02
CA VAL A 26 5.17 -4.30 1.60
C VAL A 26 5.26 -5.56 0.75
N ILE A 27 4.41 -5.65 -0.27
CA ILE A 27 4.42 -6.70 -1.30
C ILE A 27 5.16 -6.19 -2.54
N ARG A 28 4.79 -5.00 -3.02
CA ARG A 28 5.36 -4.33 -4.19
C ARG A 28 5.49 -2.84 -3.91
N ASP A 29 6.55 -2.23 -4.41
CA ASP A 29 6.79 -0.80 -4.21
C ASP A 29 7.23 -0.11 -5.50
N ASN A 30 6.25 0.44 -6.21
CA ASN A 30 6.45 1.20 -7.43
C ASN A 30 5.89 2.64 -7.28
N LEU A 31 5.73 3.12 -6.04
CA LEU A 31 5.08 4.41 -5.72
C LEU A 31 5.81 5.61 -6.34
N MET A 32 7.13 5.47 -6.48
CA MET A 32 8.04 6.48 -7.04
C MET A 32 8.50 6.13 -8.46
N VAL A 33 8.00 5.05 -9.05
CA VAL A 33 8.29 4.65 -10.43
C VAL A 33 7.31 5.35 -11.35
N ASP A 34 7.83 6.10 -12.32
CA ASP A 34 7.01 6.81 -13.28
C ASP A 34 6.20 5.84 -14.15
N GLY A 35 4.90 6.09 -14.26
CA GLY A 35 3.96 5.25 -15.02
C GLY A 35 3.24 4.20 -14.19
N GLU A 36 3.75 3.85 -13.00
CA GLU A 36 3.09 2.89 -12.09
C GLU A 36 2.44 3.60 -10.89
N PHE A 37 3.21 4.38 -10.15
CA PHE A 37 2.75 5.19 -9.01
C PHE A 37 1.97 4.42 -7.92
N THR A 38 2.11 3.10 -7.84
CA THR A 38 1.39 2.25 -6.88
C THR A 38 2.32 1.49 -5.93
N MET A 39 1.81 1.17 -4.75
CA MET A 39 2.46 0.32 -3.76
C MET A 39 1.41 -0.62 -3.17
N ASP A 40 1.75 -1.90 -3.11
CA ASP A 40 0.90 -2.95 -2.58
C ASP A 40 1.38 -3.37 -1.20
N LEU A 41 0.43 -3.48 -0.28
CA LEU A 41 0.64 -3.81 1.11
C LEU A 41 -0.33 -4.92 1.52
N ARG A 42 0.05 -5.64 2.57
CA ARG A 42 -0.87 -6.54 3.27
C ARG A 42 -0.79 -6.32 4.77
N THR A 43 -1.95 -6.28 5.42
CA THR A 43 -1.98 -6.15 6.89
C THR A 43 -1.37 -7.40 7.54
N LYS A 44 -0.68 -7.19 8.66
CA LYS A 44 -0.17 -8.26 9.51
C LYS A 44 -1.16 -8.50 10.65
N SER A 45 -1.53 -9.76 10.89
CA SER A 45 -2.27 -10.16 12.08
C SER A 45 -1.35 -10.89 13.07
N VAL A 46 -1.66 -10.76 14.36
CA VAL A 46 -0.86 -11.40 15.44
C VAL A 46 -1.52 -12.70 15.92
N LYS A 47 -2.85 -12.80 15.82
CA LYS A 47 -3.66 -13.89 16.40
C LYS A 47 -4.46 -14.68 15.36
N GLY A 48 -4.10 -14.59 14.08
CA GLY A 48 -4.82 -15.29 13.00
C GLY A 48 -6.06 -14.56 12.48
N GLU A 49 -6.28 -13.31 12.90
CA GLU A 49 -7.32 -12.46 12.31
C GLU A 49 -7.14 -12.31 10.78
N PRO A 50 -8.24 -12.06 10.03
CA PRO A 50 -8.17 -11.82 8.61
C PRO A 50 -7.16 -10.73 8.24
N THR A 51 -6.45 -10.96 7.14
CA THR A 51 -5.51 -10.00 6.57
C THR A 51 -6.07 -9.43 5.29
N PHE A 52 -5.81 -8.14 5.08
CA PHE A 52 -6.38 -7.36 3.99
C PHE A 52 -5.28 -6.85 3.09
N ASN A 53 -5.53 -6.88 1.79
CA ASN A 53 -4.67 -6.23 0.80
C ASN A 53 -5.00 -4.73 0.78
N ILE A 54 -3.97 -3.92 0.66
CA ILE A 54 -4.07 -2.46 0.60
C ILE A 54 -3.24 -2.00 -0.59
N THR A 55 -3.79 -1.11 -1.41
CA THR A 55 -3.06 -0.41 -2.47
C THR A 55 -2.95 1.06 -2.10
N ILE A 56 -1.74 1.60 -2.20
CA ILE A 56 -1.48 3.04 -2.12
C ILE A 56 -1.11 3.53 -3.51
N SER A 57 -1.83 4.52 -4.01
CA SER A 57 -1.58 5.13 -5.31
C SER A 57 -1.28 6.61 -5.16
N ARG A 58 -0.28 7.10 -5.90
CA ARG A 58 0.19 8.49 -5.82
C ARG A 58 -0.31 9.30 -7.01
N THR A 59 -0.95 10.42 -6.73
CA THR A 59 -1.24 11.46 -7.71
C THR A 59 -0.23 12.60 -7.60
N ALA A 60 -0.38 13.65 -8.40
CA ALA A 60 0.47 14.83 -8.31
C ALA A 60 0.46 15.52 -6.93
N ARG A 61 -0.64 15.39 -6.16
CA ARG A 61 -0.80 16.14 -4.88
C ARG A 61 -1.29 15.28 -3.72
N THR A 62 -1.79 14.08 -3.97
CA THR A 62 -2.44 13.25 -2.95
C THR A 62 -1.94 11.80 -3.01
N LEU A 63 -2.14 11.10 -1.89
CA LEU A 63 -2.02 9.66 -1.81
C LEU A 63 -3.42 9.09 -1.61
N VAL A 64 -3.82 8.16 -2.48
CA VAL A 64 -5.05 7.39 -2.35
C VAL A 64 -4.70 6.08 -1.69
N VAL A 65 -5.39 5.75 -0.60
CA VAL A 65 -5.20 4.48 0.12
C VAL A 65 -6.51 3.70 0.03
N LEU A 66 -6.47 2.54 -0.62
CA LEU A 66 -7.62 1.64 -0.71
C LEU A 66 -7.32 0.34 0.03
N MET A 67 -8.25 -0.11 0.86
CA MET A 67 -8.19 -1.40 1.54
C MET A 67 -9.29 -2.30 0.99
N GLY A 68 -8.91 -3.49 0.52
CA GLY A 68 -9.86 -4.50 0.08
C GLY A 68 -10.59 -5.13 1.27
N LYS A 69 -11.82 -5.60 1.04
CA LYS A 69 -12.49 -6.50 1.98
C LYS A 69 -11.78 -7.85 2.02
N GLU A 70 -12.14 -8.68 2.99
CA GLU A 70 -11.60 -10.04 3.12
C GLU A 70 -11.76 -10.83 1.81
N GLY A 71 -10.69 -11.48 1.38
CA GLY A 71 -10.67 -12.29 0.15
C GLY A 71 -10.52 -11.50 -1.17
N VAL A 72 -10.53 -10.17 -1.15
CA VAL A 72 -10.34 -9.37 -2.37
C VAL A 72 -8.88 -9.42 -2.83
N VAL A 73 -8.67 -9.81 -4.08
CA VAL A 73 -7.33 -9.89 -4.70
C VAL A 73 -6.83 -8.49 -5.06
N THR A 74 -5.54 -8.24 -4.85
CA THR A 74 -4.89 -6.93 -5.02
C THR A 74 -5.15 -6.29 -6.39
N ASN A 75 -5.18 -7.06 -7.48
CA ASN A 75 -5.41 -6.54 -8.83
C ASN A 75 -6.73 -5.75 -8.98
N PHE A 76 -7.78 -6.14 -8.25
CA PHE A 76 -9.06 -5.41 -8.26
C PHE A 76 -8.96 -4.07 -7.52
N ILE A 77 -8.14 -4.03 -6.46
CA ILE A 77 -7.89 -2.83 -5.67
C ILE A 77 -7.02 -1.87 -6.48
N ASP A 78 -6.00 -2.38 -7.16
CA ASP A 78 -5.12 -1.61 -8.06
C ASP A 78 -5.93 -0.94 -9.17
N ALA A 79 -6.75 -1.71 -9.89
CA ALA A 79 -7.61 -1.18 -10.95
C ALA A 79 -8.55 -0.07 -10.43
N SER A 80 -9.17 -0.29 -9.26
CA SER A 80 -10.02 0.72 -8.62
C SER A 80 -9.24 1.96 -8.21
N SER A 81 -8.02 1.80 -7.71
CA SER A 81 -7.16 2.91 -7.28
C SER A 81 -6.73 3.79 -8.45
N LEU A 82 -6.41 3.19 -9.60
CA LEU A 82 -6.01 3.91 -10.80
C LEU A 82 -7.17 4.73 -11.37
N GLN A 83 -8.39 4.17 -11.36
CA GLN A 83 -9.59 4.91 -11.77
C GLN A 83 -9.90 6.12 -10.86
N VAL A 84 -9.53 6.05 -9.57
CA VAL A 84 -9.68 7.20 -8.65
C VAL A 84 -8.57 8.24 -8.84
N CYS A 85 -7.40 7.82 -9.32
CA CYS A 85 -6.22 8.68 -9.49
C CYS A 85 -6.18 9.40 -10.86
N SER A 86 -6.95 8.94 -11.85
CA SER A 86 -7.12 9.54 -13.19
C SER A 86 -8.08 10.72 -13.17
#